data_AF-A0A2C9XVP9-F1
#
_entry.id   AF-A0A2C9XVP9-F1
#
_cell.length_a   1.000
_cell.length_b   1.000
_cell.length_c   1.000
_cell.angle_alpha   90.00
_cell.angle_beta   90.00
_cell.angle_gamma   90.00
#
_symmetry.space_group_name_H-M   'P 1'
#
loop_
_entity.id
_entity.type
_entity.pdbx_description
1 polymer ?
#
loop_
_entity_poly.entity_id
_entity_poly.type
_entity_poly.pdbx_seq_one_letter_code
_entity_poly.pdbx_strand_id
1 'polypeptide(L)'
;MTFGEYQKLLNQIEWNCLINIMKVIINENEAFEKLKKILISWNDADSEKSKNSMDYFIEQLIYSKWDRNRIYNFIFIYVRNNLSNLDYDMIPEKAIDYLSDIETSIIGYCCPSCFLKIPGEPLDENDLIAYVRENKWKN
;
A
#
# COMPACT_ATOMS: atom_id res chain seq x y z
N MET A 1 12.26 -6.70 -28.33
CA MET A 1 11.55 -6.18 -27.15
C MET A 1 10.11 -6.65 -27.23
N THR A 2 9.70 -7.53 -26.32
CA THR A 2 8.32 -8.02 -26.24
C THR A 2 7.42 -6.95 -25.60
N PHE A 3 6.10 -7.06 -25.79
CA PHE A 3 5.14 -6.12 -25.20
C PHE A 3 5.28 -6.02 -23.66
N GLY A 4 5.55 -7.14 -22.98
CA GLY A 4 5.78 -7.17 -21.54
C GLY A 4 7.08 -6.49 -21.09
N GLU A 5 8.15 -6.53 -21.91
CA GLU A 5 9.38 -5.78 -21.63
C GLU A 5 9.17 -4.27 -21.76
N TYR A 6 8.32 -3.84 -22.70
CA TYR A 6 7.96 -2.43 -22.89
C TYR A 6 7.12 -1.89 -21.73
N GLN A 7 6.14 -2.66 -21.23
CA GLN A 7 5.36 -2.30 -20.04
C GLN A 7 6.21 -2.23 -18.76
N LYS A 8 7.16 -3.16 -18.59
CA LYS A 8 8.11 -3.10 -17.46
C LYS A 8 8.97 -1.83 -17.52
N LEU A 9 9.43 -1.44 -18.71
CA LEU A 9 10.19 -0.20 -18.90
C LEU A 9 9.35 1.05 -18.65
N LEU A 10 8.10 1.10 -19.13
CA LEU A 10 7.19 2.22 -18.86
C LEU A 10 6.90 2.36 -17.37
N ASN A 11 6.56 1.26 -16.69
CA ASN A 11 6.36 1.26 -15.24
C ASN A 11 7.63 1.71 -14.51
N GLN A 12 8.81 1.28 -14.94
CA GLN A 12 10.09 1.71 -14.35
C GLN A 12 10.34 3.21 -14.53
N ILE A 13 10.00 3.78 -15.70
CA ILE A 13 10.15 5.20 -16.00
C ILE A 13 9.14 6.04 -15.21
N GLU A 14 7.87 5.63 -15.17
CA GLU A 14 6.84 6.28 -14.36
C GLU A 14 7.20 6.24 -12.87
N TRP A 15 7.67 5.08 -12.38
CA TRP A 15 8.23 4.96 -11.04
C TRP A 15 9.34 5.99 -10.82
N ASN A 16 10.35 6.03 -11.69
CA ASN A 16 11.49 6.97 -11.61
C ASN A 16 11.07 8.45 -11.63
N CYS A 17 10.00 8.80 -12.35
CA CYS A 17 9.44 10.15 -12.34
C CYS A 17 8.73 10.47 -11.01
N LEU A 18 7.98 9.51 -10.45
CA LEU A 18 7.33 9.64 -9.14
C LEU A 18 8.35 9.75 -7.99
N ILE A 19 9.53 9.10 -8.12
CA ILE A 19 10.65 9.20 -7.16
C ILE A 19 11.03 10.66 -6.88
N ASN A 20 11.02 11.53 -7.91
CA ASN A 20 11.44 12.92 -7.74
C ASN A 20 10.42 13.82 -7.03
N ILE A 21 9.20 13.34 -6.75
CA ILE A 21 8.10 14.16 -6.22
C ILE A 21 7.56 13.62 -4.87
N MET A 22 7.64 12.31 -4.61
CA MET A 22 7.09 11.72 -3.38
C MET A 22 7.99 11.92 -2.16
N LYS A 23 7.38 12.34 -1.04
CA LYS A 23 8.07 12.45 0.24
C LYS A 23 8.34 11.07 0.83
N VAL A 24 9.61 10.76 1.09
CA VAL A 24 10.05 9.51 1.76
C VAL A 24 9.61 9.51 3.23
N ILE A 25 9.08 8.38 3.70
CA ILE A 25 8.74 8.10 5.10
C ILE A 25 9.84 7.20 5.69
N ILE A 26 10.61 7.77 6.60
CA ILE A 26 11.86 7.15 7.06
C ILE A 26 11.63 6.27 8.31
N ASN A 27 10.66 6.63 9.16
CA ASN A 27 10.40 5.92 10.42
C ASN A 27 8.89 5.74 10.73
N GLU A 28 8.62 4.79 11.63
CA GLU A 28 7.26 4.38 12.02
C GLU A 28 6.49 5.47 12.76
N ASN A 29 7.15 6.33 13.54
CA ASN A 29 6.46 7.42 14.25
C ASN A 29 5.92 8.47 13.28
N GLU A 30 6.70 8.86 12.26
CA GLU A 30 6.23 9.76 11.20
C GLU A 30 5.08 9.12 10.42
N ALA A 31 5.21 7.83 10.10
CA ALA A 31 4.18 7.07 9.41
C ALA A 31 2.87 7.03 10.22
N PHE A 32 2.98 6.80 11.53
CA PHE A 32 1.84 6.70 12.45
C PHE A 32 1.07 8.02 12.51
N GLU A 33 1.76 9.13 12.75
CA GLU A 33 1.14 10.45 12.83
C GLU A 33 0.45 10.85 11.51
N LYS A 34 1.03 10.46 10.37
CA LYS A 34 0.41 10.67 9.05
C LYS A 34 -0.84 9.81 8.88
N LEU A 35 -0.75 8.50 9.11
CA LEU A 35 -1.88 7.60 8.95
C LEU A 35 -3.03 7.97 9.88
N LYS A 36 -2.74 8.26 11.15
CA LYS A 36 -3.71 8.73 12.14
C LYS A 36 -4.47 9.96 11.65
N LYS A 37 -3.77 10.96 11.10
CA LYS A 37 -4.41 12.15 10.53
C LYS A 37 -5.31 11.82 9.35
N ILE A 38 -4.87 10.93 8.45
CA ILE A 38 -5.69 10.50 7.31
C ILE A 38 -6.97 9.83 7.80
N LEU A 39 -6.86 8.88 8.73
CA LEU A 39 -8.00 8.17 9.33
C LEU A 39 -9.01 9.12 9.97
N ILE A 40 -8.55 10.05 10.81
CA ILE A 40 -9.42 11.01 11.50
C ILE A 40 -10.04 12.02 10.53
N SER A 41 -9.32 12.40 9.47
CA SER A 41 -9.80 13.36 8.47
C SER A 41 -10.76 12.76 7.44
N TRP A 42 -11.10 11.48 7.56
CA TRP A 42 -11.91 10.78 6.58
C TRP A 42 -13.27 11.46 6.42
N ASN A 43 -13.60 11.81 5.17
CA ASN A 43 -14.83 12.50 4.84
C ASN A 43 -15.73 11.62 3.97
N ASP A 44 -16.83 11.17 4.54
CA ASP A 44 -17.81 10.33 3.85
C ASP A 44 -18.51 11.02 2.67
N ALA A 45 -18.65 12.34 2.71
CA ALA A 45 -19.22 13.11 1.61
C ALA A 45 -18.27 13.20 0.41
N ASP A 46 -16.98 12.94 0.63
CA ASP A 46 -15.93 12.92 -0.39
C ASP A 46 -15.04 11.68 -0.19
N SER A 47 -15.69 10.52 -0.29
CA SER A 47 -15.02 9.24 -0.03
C SER A 47 -13.88 8.97 -1.00
N GLU A 48 -13.97 9.47 -2.25
CA GLU A 48 -12.93 9.30 -3.25
C GLU A 48 -11.64 10.03 -2.86
N LYS A 49 -11.74 11.28 -2.39
CA LYS A 49 -10.58 12.00 -1.89
C LYS A 49 -9.94 11.34 -0.66
N SER A 50 -10.77 10.78 0.21
CA SER A 50 -10.31 10.09 1.42
C SER A 50 -9.55 8.80 1.06
N LYS A 51 -10.10 8.00 0.13
CA LYS A 51 -9.43 6.82 -0.45
C LYS A 51 -8.12 7.19 -1.12
N ASN A 52 -8.11 8.20 -1.99
CA ASN A 52 -6.90 8.66 -2.67
C ASN A 52 -5.82 9.12 -1.67
N SER A 53 -6.20 9.74 -0.55
CA SER A 53 -5.26 10.14 0.49
C SER A 53 -4.63 8.94 1.21
N MET A 54 -5.43 7.89 1.44
CA MET A 54 -4.96 6.63 2.01
C MET A 54 -4.05 5.88 1.03
N ASP A 55 -4.48 5.73 -0.23
CA ASP A 55 -3.71 5.05 -1.27
C ASP A 55 -2.36 5.72 -1.48
N TYR A 56 -2.35 7.06 -1.57
CA TYR A 56 -1.11 7.83 -1.66
C TYR A 56 -0.18 7.61 -0.47
N PHE A 57 -0.72 7.45 0.74
CA PHE A 57 0.09 7.11 1.92
C PHE A 57 0.69 5.70 1.80
N ILE A 58 -0.07 4.71 1.36
CA ILE A 58 0.47 3.36 1.12
C ILE A 58 1.56 3.38 0.05
N GLU A 59 1.34 4.10 -1.05
CA GLU A 59 2.35 4.30 -2.09
C GLU A 59 3.62 4.96 -1.52
N GLN A 60 3.50 5.93 -0.60
CA GLN A 60 4.66 6.52 0.08
C GLN A 60 5.44 5.50 0.90
N LEU A 61 4.78 4.55 1.58
CA LEU A 61 5.46 3.48 2.31
C LEU A 61 6.21 2.55 1.35
N ILE A 62 5.56 2.12 0.27
CA ILE A 62 6.17 1.28 -0.77
C ILE A 62 7.36 1.99 -1.40
N TYR A 63 7.20 3.28 -1.73
CA TYR A 63 8.24 4.13 -2.27
C TYR A 63 9.44 4.23 -1.31
N SER A 64 9.16 4.27 -0.02
CA SER A 64 10.18 4.28 1.05
C SER A 64 10.82 2.91 1.29
N LYS A 65 10.62 1.95 0.37
CA LYS A 65 11.16 0.58 0.41
C LYS A 65 10.64 -0.25 1.57
N TRP A 66 9.43 0.02 2.05
CA TRP A 66 8.77 -0.86 2.99
C TRP A 66 8.20 -2.05 2.23
N ASP A 67 8.62 -3.25 2.62
CA ASP A 67 8.07 -4.49 2.09
C ASP A 67 6.66 -4.76 2.64
N ARG A 68 5.99 -5.74 2.06
CA ARG A 68 4.60 -6.05 2.37
C ARG A 68 4.40 -6.48 3.83
N ASN A 69 5.35 -7.23 4.40
CA ASN A 69 5.33 -7.65 5.79
C ASN A 69 5.52 -6.47 6.75
N ARG A 70 6.44 -5.55 6.44
CA ARG A 70 6.64 -4.33 7.22
C ARG A 70 5.41 -3.44 7.20
N ILE A 71 4.79 -3.22 6.03
CA ILE A 71 3.55 -2.45 5.90
C ILE A 71 2.42 -3.10 6.71
N TYR A 72 2.26 -4.43 6.59
CA TYR A 72 1.25 -5.18 7.35
C TYR A 72 1.42 -5.01 8.86
N ASN A 73 2.62 -5.30 9.38
CA ASN A 73 2.90 -5.21 10.81
C ASN A 73 2.75 -3.77 11.32
N PHE A 74 3.14 -2.78 10.52
CA PHE A 74 2.97 -1.39 10.88
C PHE A 74 1.48 -0.99 10.97
N ILE A 75 0.68 -1.23 9.93
CA ILE A 75 -0.72 -0.76 9.88
C ILE A 75 -1.61 -1.58 10.81
N PHE A 76 -1.51 -2.90 10.80
CA PHE A 76 -2.51 -3.77 11.44
C PHE A 76 -2.10 -4.27 12.83
N ILE A 77 -0.82 -4.11 13.20
CA ILE A 77 -0.33 -4.44 14.55
C ILE A 77 0.08 -3.15 15.28
N TYR A 78 1.06 -2.42 14.77
CA TYR A 78 1.61 -1.26 15.47
C TYR A 78 0.59 -0.14 15.63
N VAL A 79 -0.06 0.32 14.54
CA VAL A 79 -1.02 1.44 14.60
C VAL A 79 -2.20 1.07 15.49
N ARG A 80 -2.77 -0.12 15.32
CA ARG A 80 -3.88 -0.62 16.16
C ARG A 80 -3.53 -0.61 17.65
N ASN A 81 -2.30 -0.96 18.02
CA ASN A 81 -1.85 -0.96 19.41
C ASN A 81 -1.52 0.43 19.98
N ASN A 82 -1.32 1.44 19.11
CA ASN A 82 -0.93 2.79 19.51
C ASN A 82 -2.05 3.83 19.35
N LEU A 83 -3.17 3.48 18.73
CA LEU A 83 -4.38 4.31 18.76
C LEU A 83 -4.99 4.29 20.16
N SER A 84 -5.31 5.47 20.68
CA SER A 84 -6.05 5.60 21.94
C SER A 84 -7.55 5.39 21.71
N ASN A 85 -8.31 5.14 22.79
CA ASN A 85 -9.76 5.04 22.70
C ASN A 85 -10.40 6.30 22.08
N LEU A 86 -9.88 7.50 22.44
CA LEU A 86 -10.35 8.76 21.86
C LEU A 86 -10.07 8.84 20.35
N ASP A 87 -8.97 8.25 19.87
CA ASP A 87 -8.69 8.22 18.44
C ASP A 87 -9.70 7.32 17.73
N TYR A 88 -10.02 6.15 18.28
CA TYR A 88 -11.04 5.26 17.74
C TYR A 88 -12.41 5.93 17.66
N ASP A 89 -12.80 6.71 18.68
CA ASP A 89 -14.06 7.46 18.69
C ASP A 89 -14.11 8.54 17.59
N MET A 90 -12.95 9.04 17.14
CA MET A 90 -12.85 10.07 16.10
C MET A 90 -12.71 9.50 14.68
N ILE A 91 -12.36 8.23 14.53
CA ILE A 91 -12.14 7.62 13.21
C ILE A 91 -13.49 7.11 12.68
N PRO A 92 -13.95 7.58 11.50
CA PRO A 92 -15.17 7.07 10.89
C PRO A 92 -15.07 5.59 10.53
N GLU A 93 -16.16 4.85 10.69
CA GLU A 93 -16.24 3.41 10.37
C GLU A 93 -15.77 3.10 8.94
N LYS A 94 -16.15 3.93 7.96
CA LYS A 94 -15.72 3.77 6.56
C LYS A 94 -14.21 3.85 6.35
N ALA A 95 -13.48 4.58 7.20
CA ALA A 95 -12.02 4.61 7.14
C ALA A 95 -11.45 3.25 7.56
N ILE A 96 -12.04 2.61 8.57
CA ILE A 96 -11.67 1.27 9.04
C ILE A 96 -12.04 0.20 8.02
N ASP A 97 -13.21 0.32 7.38
CA ASP A 97 -13.63 -0.58 6.30
C ASP A 97 -12.63 -0.54 5.15
N TYR A 98 -12.22 0.66 4.72
CA TYR A 98 -11.22 0.79 3.66
C TYR A 98 -9.84 0.28 4.06
N LEU A 99 -9.45 0.42 5.34
CA LEU A 99 -8.24 -0.24 5.85
C LEU A 99 -8.34 -1.76 5.74
N SER A 100 -9.52 -2.34 5.93
CA SER A 100 -9.74 -3.79 5.83
C SER A 100 -9.63 -4.26 4.37
N ASP A 101 -10.06 -3.44 3.39
CA ASP A 101 -9.82 -3.69 1.97
C ASP A 101 -8.31 -3.71 1.66
N ILE A 102 -7.56 -2.75 2.22
CA ILE A 102 -6.09 -2.69 2.11
C ILE A 102 -5.45 -3.92 2.77
N GLU A 103 -5.93 -4.34 3.94
CA GLU A 103 -5.44 -5.54 4.63
C GLU A 103 -5.57 -6.77 3.72
N THR A 104 -6.75 -6.93 3.12
CA THR A 104 -7.05 -8.03 2.20
C THR A 104 -6.11 -8.00 0.99
N SER A 105 -5.85 -6.82 0.42
CA SER A 105 -4.93 -6.69 -0.70
C SER A 105 -3.46 -6.90 -0.33
N ILE A 106 -3.09 -6.62 0.92
CA ILE A 106 -1.75 -6.89 1.44
C ILE A 106 -1.55 -8.39 1.65
N ILE A 107 -2.54 -9.08 2.23
CA ILE A 107 -2.49 -10.53 2.48
C ILE A 107 -2.52 -11.31 1.15
N GLY A 108 -3.24 -10.81 0.14
CA GLY A 108 -3.30 -11.39 -1.20
C GLY A 108 -2.00 -11.25 -2.02
N TYR A 109 -0.82 -11.18 -1.38
CA TYR A 109 0.57 -10.92 -1.87
C TYR A 109 0.97 -11.48 -3.27
N CYS A 110 0.22 -12.42 -3.85
CA CYS A 110 0.50 -12.98 -5.18
C CYS A 110 -0.73 -13.01 -6.11
N CYS A 111 -1.81 -12.31 -5.77
CA CYS A 111 -3.03 -12.33 -6.56
C CYS A 111 -3.00 -11.23 -7.64
N PRO A 112 -3.13 -11.58 -8.93
CA PRO A 112 -3.24 -10.60 -10.00
C PRO A 112 -4.44 -9.66 -9.81
N SER A 113 -5.49 -10.09 -9.09
CA SER A 113 -6.66 -9.27 -8.77
C SER A 113 -6.49 -8.35 -7.55
N CYS A 114 -5.36 -8.38 -6.84
CA CYS A 114 -5.08 -7.41 -5.78
C CYS A 114 -4.91 -6.01 -6.37
N PHE A 115 -5.61 -5.03 -5.80
CA PHE A 115 -5.51 -3.63 -6.24
C PHE A 115 -4.19 -2.99 -5.83
N LEU A 116 -3.59 -3.43 -4.71
CA LEU A 116 -2.27 -2.97 -4.28
C LEU A 116 -1.15 -3.77 -4.96
N LYS A 117 -0.39 -3.09 -5.84
CA LYS A 117 0.77 -3.65 -6.54
C LYS A 117 2.07 -3.09 -5.96
N ILE A 118 2.89 -3.96 -5.35
CA ILE A 118 4.23 -3.61 -4.88
C ILE A 118 5.27 -4.02 -5.94
N PRO A 119 6.33 -3.22 -6.19
CA PRO A 119 7.41 -3.59 -7.11
C PRO A 119 8.00 -4.98 -6.81
N GLY A 120 8.20 -5.79 -7.86
CA GLY A 120 8.57 -7.22 -7.74
C GLY A 120 7.37 -8.17 -7.83
N GLU A 121 6.18 -7.60 -7.74
CA GLU A 121 4.84 -8.08 -8.08
C GLU A 121 4.61 -8.93 -9.33
N PRO A 122 3.94 -10.10 -9.29
CA PRO A 122 3.17 -10.55 -10.45
C PRO A 122 2.11 -9.53 -10.87
N LEU A 123 2.17 -9.06 -12.11
CA LEU A 123 1.21 -8.09 -12.65
C LEU A 123 0.02 -8.77 -13.35
N ASP A 124 0.24 -9.97 -13.89
CA ASP A 124 -0.76 -10.78 -14.57
C ASP A 124 -0.59 -12.28 -14.24
N GLU A 125 -1.46 -13.11 -14.83
CA GLU A 125 -1.45 -14.56 -14.62
C GLU A 125 -0.15 -15.24 -15.11
N ASN A 126 0.43 -14.76 -16.21
CA ASN A 126 1.68 -15.34 -16.74
C ASN A 126 2.87 -14.99 -15.84
N ASP A 127 2.95 -13.74 -15.38
CA ASP A 127 3.95 -13.30 -14.42
C ASP A 127 3.80 -14.09 -13.10
N LEU A 128 2.57 -14.39 -12.66
CA LEU A 128 2.34 -15.20 -11.45
C LEU A 128 2.85 -16.63 -11.64
N ILE A 129 2.51 -17.27 -12.77
CA ILE A 129 2.98 -18.62 -13.09
C ILE A 129 4.52 -18.66 -13.10
N ALA A 130 5.17 -17.66 -13.68
CA ALA A 130 6.63 -17.55 -13.66
C ALA A 130 7.17 -17.38 -12.23
N TYR A 131 6.58 -16.48 -11.45
CA TYR A 131 6.95 -16.21 -10.06
C TYR A 131 6.86 -17.47 -9.17
N VAL A 132 5.82 -18.29 -9.37
CA VAL A 132 5.66 -19.59 -8.68
C VAL A 132 6.72 -20.60 -9.12
N ARG A 133 6.91 -20.76 -10.44
CA ARG A 133 7.89 -21.70 -11.02
C ARG A 133 9.33 -21.39 -10.62
N GLU A 134 9.66 -20.12 -10.50
CA GLU A 134 10.97 -19.64 -10.07
C GLU A 134 11.16 -19.69 -8.54
N ASN A 135 10.18 -20.20 -7.79
CA ASN A 135 10.19 -20.26 -6.33
C ASN A 135 10.35 -18.90 -5.63
N LYS A 136 10.03 -17.78 -6.31
CA LYS A 136 10.21 -16.43 -5.75
C LYS A 136 9.28 -16.15 -4.55
N TRP A 137 8.11 -16.78 -4.52
CA TRP A 137 7.13 -16.70 -3.43
C TRP A 137 7.62 -17.22 -2.07
N LYS A 138 8.75 -17.94 -2.03
CA LYS A 138 9.32 -18.51 -0.80
C LYS A 138 10.21 -17.53 -0.03
N ASN A 139 10.51 -16.37 -0.60
CA ASN A 139 11.44 -15.36 -0.09
C ASN A 139 10.71 -14.06 0.19
#